data_AF-A0A0H5P059-F1
#
_entry.id   AF-A0A0H5P059-F1
#
_cell.length_a   1.000
_cell.length_b   1.000
_cell.length_c   1.000
_cell.angle_alpha   90.00
_cell.angle_beta   90.00
_cell.angle_gamma   90.00
#
_symmetry.space_group_name_H-M   'P 1'
#
loop_
_entity.id
_entity.type
_entity.pdbx_description
1 polymer ?
#
loop_
_entity_poly.entity_id
_entity_poly.type
_entity_poly.pdbx_seq_one_letter_code
_entity_poly.pdbx_strand_id
1 'polypeptide(L)' 'MPRQGPRRTMIGVRLTDEQIEQLDWRANSEGLVTKAGEPNRSELIRIMIAYAEQNMPADWRPEGWRYVG' A
#
# COMPACT_ATOMS: atom_id res chain seq x y z
N MET A 1 -13.94 -4.16 -24.78
CA MET A 1 -12.58 -4.69 -25.05
C MET A 1 -11.87 -4.90 -23.71
N PRO A 2 -11.21 -6.04 -23.45
CA PRO A 2 -10.34 -6.16 -22.29
C PRO A 2 -9.16 -5.21 -22.46
N ARG A 3 -8.77 -4.47 -21.40
CA ARG A 3 -7.64 -3.53 -21.47
C ARG A 3 -6.36 -4.31 -21.79
N GLN A 4 -5.76 -4.07 -22.95
CA GLN A 4 -4.42 -4.54 -23.29
C GLN A 4 -3.41 -3.58 -22.66
N GLY A 5 -2.70 -4.09 -21.65
CA GLY A 5 -1.65 -3.39 -20.93
C GLY A 5 -1.06 -4.33 -19.88
N PRO A 6 0.15 -4.05 -19.36
CA PRO A 6 0.74 -4.86 -18.30
C PRO A 6 -0.24 -4.97 -17.12
N ARG A 7 -0.66 -6.20 -16.82
CA ARG A 7 -1.52 -6.47 -15.67
C ARG A 7 -0.64 -6.47 -14.42
N ARG A 8 -1.02 -5.67 -13.43
CA ARG A 8 -0.37 -5.71 -12.11
C ARG A 8 -0.70 -7.04 -11.45
N THR A 9 0.32 -7.76 -10.99
CA THR A 9 0.15 -8.97 -10.19
C THR A 9 -0.62 -8.63 -8.92
N MET A 10 -1.68 -9.38 -8.63
CA MET A 10 -2.38 -9.24 -7.35
C MET A 10 -1.57 -9.95 -6.27
N ILE A 11 -1.19 -9.20 -5.24
CA ILE A 11 -0.53 -9.72 -4.04
C ILE A 11 -1.52 -9.56 -2.89
N GLY A 12 -1.91 -10.68 -2.29
CA GLY A 12 -2.71 -10.70 -1.07
C GLY A 12 -1.81 -10.53 0.15
N VAL A 13 -2.15 -9.59 1.03
CA VAL A 13 -1.46 -9.38 2.31
C VAL A 13 -2.46 -9.60 3.44
N ARG A 14 -2.04 -10.31 4.49
CA ARG A 14 -2.84 -10.45 5.71
C ARG A 14 -2.51 -9.28 6.64
N LEU A 15 -3.55 -8.57 7.07
CA LEU A 15 -3.47 -7.46 8.00
C LEU A 15 -4.39 -7.76 9.19
N THR A 16 -4.08 -7.23 10.35
CA THR A 16 -5.01 -7.23 11.48
C THR A 16 -6.15 -6.25 11.23
N ASP A 17 -7.28 -6.43 11.92
CA ASP A 17 -8.42 -5.51 11.79
C ASP A 17 -8.03 -4.07 12.15
N GLU A 18 -7.22 -3.89 13.20
CA GLU A 18 -6.68 -2.59 13.58
C GLU A 18 -5.84 -1.94 12.47
N GLN A 19 -4.99 -2.71 11.78
CA GLN A 19 -4.20 -2.20 10.67
C GLN A 19 -5.09 -1.78 9.49
N ILE A 20 -6.17 -2.53 9.24
CA ILE A 20 -7.14 -2.18 8.20
C ILE A 20 -7.84 -0.87 8.55
N GLU A 21 -8.32 -0.72 9.78
CA GLU A 21 -8.98 0.51 10.24
C GLU A 21 -8.07 1.75 10.13
N GLN A 22 -6.80 1.62 10.55
CA GLN A 22 -5.83 2.72 10.45
C GLN A 22 -5.58 3.14 9.00
N LEU A 23 -5.44 2.17 8.09
CA LEU A 23 -5.26 2.44 6.66
C LEU A 23 -6.52 3.02 6.02
N ASP A 24 -7.70 2.54 6.40
CA ASP A 24 -8.98 3.06 5.90
C ASP A 24 -9.22 4.50 6.37
N TRP A 25 -8.94 4.79 7.65
CA TRP A 25 -9.01 6.14 8.19
C TRP A 25 -8.08 7.09 7.43
N ARG A 26 -6.84 6.67 7.18
CA ARG A 26 -5.85 7.47 6.46
C ARG A 26 -6.21 7.67 4.99
N ALA A 27 -6.67 6.62 4.32
CA ALA A 27 -7.11 6.72 2.92
C ALA A 27 -8.30 7.68 2.80
N ASN A 28 -9.24 7.67 3.74
CA ASN A 28 -10.35 8.62 3.76
C ASN A 28 -9.89 10.05 4.02
N SER A 29 -8.99 10.26 5.00
CA SER A 29 -8.51 11.62 5.33
C SER A 29 -7.69 12.24 4.22
N GLU A 30 -6.97 11.44 3.42
CA GLU A 30 -6.23 11.87 2.23
C GLU A 30 -7.10 11.89 0.95
N GLY A 31 -8.39 11.55 1.02
CA GLY A 31 -9.30 11.53 -0.13
C GLY A 31 -9.00 10.42 -1.15
N LEU A 32 -8.20 9.41 -0.77
CA LEU A 32 -7.85 8.24 -1.58
C LEU A 32 -8.99 7.23 -1.53
N VAL A 33 -10.09 7.53 -2.21
CA VAL A 33 -11.28 6.68 -2.29
C VAL A 33 -11.47 6.10 -3.69
N THR A 34 -12.14 4.96 -3.77
CA THR A 34 -12.56 4.36 -5.05
C THR A 34 -13.72 5.17 -5.65
N LYS A 35 -14.12 4.82 -6.88
CA LYS A 35 -15.33 5.39 -7.49
C LYS A 35 -16.62 5.11 -6.71
N ALA A 36 -16.62 4.08 -5.87
CA ALA A 36 -17.75 3.75 -5.00
C ALA A 36 -17.72 4.50 -3.66
N GLY A 37 -16.70 5.33 -3.41
CA GLY A 37 -16.53 6.04 -2.14
C GLY A 37 -15.87 5.23 -1.03
N GLU A 38 -15.43 4.00 -1.33
CA GLU A 38 -14.73 3.15 -0.35
C GLU A 38 -13.24 3.52 -0.25
N PRO A 39 -12.58 3.34 0.91
CA PRO A 39 -11.16 3.60 1.07
C PRO A 39 -10.30 2.78 0.08
N ASN A 40 -9.37 3.44 -0.61
CA ASN A 40 -8.47 2.80 -1.56
C ASN A 40 -7.11 2.49 -0.93
N ARG A 41 -7.09 1.49 -0.03
CA ARG A 41 -5.88 1.00 0.67
C ARG A 41 -4.74 0.64 -0.27
N SER A 42 -5.05 0.02 -1.41
CA SER A 42 -4.02 -0.39 -2.38
C SER A 42 -3.27 0.80 -2.97
N GLU A 43 -3.95 1.92 -3.21
CA GLU A 43 -3.29 3.11 -3.73
C GLU A 43 -2.51 3.84 -2.63
N LEU A 44 -3.06 3.93 -1.42
CA LEU A 44 -2.34 4.46 -0.26
C LEU A 44 -1.00 3.71 -0.04
N ILE A 45 -1.03 2.38 0.00
CA ILE A 45 0.17 1.56 0.19
C ILE A 45 1.20 1.80 -0.91
N ARG A 46 0.76 1.96 -2.18
CA ARG A 46 1.69 2.26 -3.28
C ARG A 46 2.35 3.61 -3.13
N ILE A 47 1.60 4.63 -2.75
CA ILE A 47 2.14 5.97 -2.49
C ILE A 47 3.16 5.91 -1.36
N MET A 48 2.83 5.19 -0.27
CA MET A 48 3.75 4.99 0.85
C MET A 48 5.04 4.28 0.43
N ILE A 49 4.96 3.23 -0.40
CA ILE A 49 6.13 2.52 -0.94
C ILE A 49 6.96 3.44 -1.83
N ALA A 50 6.34 4.16 -2.77
CA ALA A 50 7.05 5.08 -3.67
C ALA A 50 7.76 6.20 -2.89
N TYR A 51 7.12 6.72 -1.84
CA TYR A 51 7.73 7.70 -0.95
C TYR A 51 8.92 7.09 -0.19
N ALA A 52 8.77 5.87 0.34
CA ALA A 52 9.82 5.15 1.03
C ALA A 52 11.05 4.90 0.13
N GLU A 53 10.84 4.46 -1.11
CA GLU A 53 11.92 4.23 -2.08
C GLU A 53 12.73 5.48 -2.40
N GLN A 54 12.10 6.66 -2.41
CA GLN A 54 12.76 7.92 -2.73
C GLN A 54 13.46 8.57 -1.54
N ASN A 55 12.93 8.39 -0.32
CA ASN A 55 13.31 9.17 0.84
C ASN A 55 14.03 8.37 1.92
N MET A 56 13.92 7.04 1.93
CA MET A 56 14.58 6.26 2.96
C MET A 56 16.07 6.10 2.67
N PRO A 57 16.94 6.33 3.66
CA PRO A 57 18.37 6.16 3.48
C PRO A 57 18.73 4.70 3.20
N ALA A 58 19.91 4.49 2.60
CA ALA A 58 20.50 3.15 2.58
C ALA A 58 20.55 2.59 4.01
N ASP A 59 20.21 1.31 4.16
CA ASP A 59 20.17 0.61 5.46
C ASP A 59 19.14 1.12 6.48
N TRP A 60 18.09 1.83 6.04
CA TRP A 60 16.97 2.23 6.93
C TRP A 60 16.28 1.05 7.62
N ARG A 61 16.43 -0.16 7.08
CA ARG A 61 15.77 -1.34 7.62
C ARG A 61 16.35 -1.66 8.99
N PRO A 62 15.52 -2.04 9.98
CA PRO A 62 16.01 -2.43 11.30
C PRO A 62 17.09 -3.51 11.23
N GLU A 63 18.06 -3.45 12.14
CA GLU A 63 19.09 -4.48 12.26
C GLU A 63 18.43 -5.86 12.45
N GLY A 64 18.86 -6.84 11.66
CA GLY A 64 18.26 -8.18 11.66
C GLY A 64 17.00 -8.34 10.81
N TRP A 65 16.53 -7.29 10.12
CA TRP A 65 15.45 -7.44 9.15
C TRP A 65 15.83 -8.43 8.05
N ARG A 66 14.99 -9.43 7.83
CA ARG A 66 15.12 -10.43 6.76
C ARG A 66 13.77 -10.61 6.07
N TYR A 67 13.80 -10.70 4.74
CA TYR A 67 12.63 -11.15 4.00
C TYR A 67 12.39 -12.63 4.32
N VAL A 68 11.28 -12.91 4.99
CA VAL A 68 10.78 -14.27 5.17
C VAL A 68 9.60 -14.39 4.21
N GLY A 69 9.88 -14.95 3.03
CA GLY A 69 8.89 -15.13 1.97
C GLY A 69 7.78 -16.09 2.37
#